data_AF-A0A7U7GFK1-F1
#
_entry.id   AF-A0A7U7GFK1-F1
#
_cell.length_a   1.000
_cell.length_b   1.000
_cell.length_c   1.000
_cell.angle_alpha   90.00
_cell.angle_beta   90.00
_cell.angle_gamma   90.00
#
_symmetry.space_group_name_H-M   'P 1'
#
loop_
_entity.id
_entity.type
_entity.pdbx_description
1 polymer ?
#
loop_
_entity_poly.entity_id
_entity_poly.type
_entity_poly.pdbx_seq_one_letter_code
_entity_poly.pdbx_strand_id
1 'polypeptide(L)'
;MKRKKEPIVSFKLDPGNPPPLTAEQRAELDALAQRPDSEIDYADIPQSTATETWWLAVRSPLHKPVKKQLTARLDADVLAWLKVKGRGYQSRMNAILRNAMLDELDRK
;
A
#
# COMPACT_ATOMS: atom_id res chain seq x y z
N MET A 1 34.84 10.92 -40.12
CA MET A 1 35.04 10.20 -38.83
C MET A 1 33.68 9.63 -38.39
N LYS A 2 33.55 8.31 -38.27
CA LYS A 2 32.29 7.67 -37.83
C LYS A 2 32.19 7.75 -36.31
N ARG A 3 31.17 8.42 -35.76
CA ARG A 3 30.89 8.40 -34.31
C ARG A 3 30.52 6.96 -33.90
N LYS A 4 31.21 6.41 -32.89
CA LYS A 4 30.79 5.15 -32.26
C LYS A 4 29.42 5.39 -31.62
N LYS A 5 28.42 4.58 -31.97
CA LYS A 5 27.14 4.55 -31.26
C LYS A 5 27.38 3.84 -29.94
N GLU A 6 27.18 4.52 -28.82
CA GLU A 6 27.19 3.87 -27.50
C GLU A 6 26.03 2.86 -27.45
N PRO A 7 26.27 1.61 -26.97
CA PRO A 7 25.23 0.60 -26.89
C PRO A 7 24.22 1.00 -25.82
N ILE A 8 22.93 1.00 -26.17
CA ILE A 8 21.84 1.19 -25.21
C ILE A 8 21.85 -0.01 -24.25
N VAL A 9 22.08 0.23 -22.96
CA VAL A 9 22.00 -0.80 -21.92
C VAL A 9 20.55 -0.91 -21.45
N SER A 10 19.88 -2.02 -21.76
CA SER A 10 18.54 -2.32 -21.24
C SER A 10 18.65 -3.12 -19.95
N PHE A 11 18.09 -2.62 -18.85
CA PHE A 11 18.02 -3.31 -17.56
C PHE A 11 16.56 -3.64 -17.22
N LYS A 12 16.26 -4.91 -16.91
CA LYS A 12 14.97 -5.35 -16.38
C LYS A 12 15.17 -5.82 -14.94
N LEU A 13 14.57 -5.10 -13.99
CA LEU A 13 14.59 -5.46 -12.58
C LEU A 13 13.47 -6.47 -12.28
N ASP A 14 13.81 -7.59 -11.64
CA ASP A 14 12.85 -8.51 -11.02
C ASP A 14 12.73 -8.17 -9.52
N PRO A 15 11.59 -7.62 -9.04
CA PRO A 15 11.42 -7.28 -7.63
C PRO A 15 11.40 -8.50 -6.69
N GLY A 16 11.11 -9.71 -7.18
CA GLY A 16 11.05 -10.92 -6.38
C GLY A 16 12.42 -11.57 -6.13
N ASN A 17 13.42 -11.21 -6.94
CA ASN A 17 14.79 -11.68 -6.81
C ASN A 17 15.78 -10.63 -7.34
N PRO A 18 16.02 -9.55 -6.56
CA PRO A 18 16.89 -8.48 -7.01
C PRO A 18 18.35 -8.95 -7.10
N PRO A 19 19.14 -8.38 -8.03
CA PRO A 19 20.57 -8.70 -8.12
C PRO A 19 21.28 -8.34 -6.81
N PRO A 20 22.31 -9.12 -6.41
CA PRO A 20 23.10 -8.79 -5.23
C PRO A 20 23.82 -7.46 -5.42
N LEU A 21 23.94 -6.69 -4.35
CA LEU A 21 24.64 -5.40 -4.37
C LEU A 21 26.12 -5.59 -4.70
N THR A 22 26.66 -4.70 -5.53
CA THR A 22 28.09 -4.63 -5.79
C THR A 22 28.86 -4.16 -4.55
N ALA A 23 30.17 -4.41 -4.51
CA ALA A 23 31.02 -3.92 -3.42
C ALA A 23 30.98 -2.38 -3.31
N GLU A 24 30.91 -1.68 -4.44
CA GLU A 24 30.78 -0.22 -4.51
C GLU A 24 29.45 0.26 -3.90
N GLN A 25 28.33 -0.37 -4.28
CA GLN A 25 27.01 -0.05 -3.72
C GLN A 25 26.94 -0.31 -2.22
N ARG A 26 27.60 -1.37 -1.74
CA ARG A 26 27.68 -1.66 -0.31
C ARG A 26 28.44 -0.56 0.43
N ALA A 27 29.62 -0.18 -0.08
CA ALA A 27 30.44 0.86 0.52
C ALA A 27 29.73 2.23 0.54
N GLU A 28 28.95 2.56 -0.50
CA GLU A 28 28.11 3.77 -0.54
C GLU A 28 27.02 3.74 0.54
N LEU A 29 26.31 2.62 0.70
CA LEU A 29 25.31 2.46 1.76
C LEU A 29 25.93 2.55 3.15
N ASP A 30 27.09 1.93 3.36
CA ASP A 30 27.82 1.99 4.62
C ASP A 30 28.27 3.43 4.93
N ALA A 31 28.73 4.17 3.92
CA ALA A 31 29.07 5.59 4.07
C ALA A 31 27.85 6.44 4.41
N LEU A 32 26.70 6.22 3.75
CA LEU A 32 25.45 6.91 4.04
C LEU A 32 24.94 6.61 5.45
N ALA A 33 25.05 5.36 5.91
CA ALA A 33 24.64 4.95 7.25
C ALA A 33 25.45 5.61 8.37
N GLN A 34 26.69 6.04 8.08
CA GLN A 34 27.54 6.76 9.04
C GLN A 34 27.33 8.27 9.01
N ARG A 35 26.58 8.83 8.04
CA ARG A 35 26.29 10.27 8.02
C ARG A 35 25.25 10.62 9.08
N PRO A 36 25.45 11.71 9.84
CA PRO A 36 24.49 12.13 10.84
C PRO A 36 23.23 12.73 10.20
N ASP A 37 22.08 12.48 10.81
CA ASP A 37 20.79 13.01 10.36
C ASP A 37 20.75 14.55 10.29
N SER A 38 21.64 15.25 11.02
CA SER A 38 21.78 16.71 10.97
C SER A 38 22.22 17.25 9.62
N GLU A 39 22.79 16.40 8.75
CA GLU A 39 23.14 16.77 7.37
C GLU A 39 21.96 16.66 6.40
N ILE A 40 20.80 16.14 6.83
CA ILE A 40 19.63 16.02 5.96
C ILE A 40 19.07 17.43 5.70
N ASP A 41 19.08 17.83 4.43
CA ASP A 41 18.46 19.07 3.98
C ASP A 41 16.94 18.91 3.84
N TYR A 42 16.20 19.84 4.44
CA TYR A 42 14.73 19.90 4.46
C TYR A 42 14.23 21.23 3.86
N ALA A 43 15.04 21.94 3.06
CA ALA A 43 14.66 23.24 2.51
C ALA A 43 13.40 23.20 1.62
N ASP A 44 13.10 22.06 0.99
CA ASP A 44 11.96 21.85 0.10
C ASP A 44 10.74 21.21 0.77
N ILE A 45 10.93 20.46 1.86
CA ILE A 45 9.87 19.71 2.55
C ILE A 45 9.99 19.79 4.07
N PRO A 46 8.88 19.94 4.81
CA PRO A 46 8.92 19.93 6.26
C PRO A 46 9.40 18.57 6.79
N GLN A 47 10.19 18.58 7.85
CA GLN A 47 10.61 17.37 8.55
C GLN A 47 9.37 16.59 9.04
N SER A 48 9.29 15.30 8.71
CA SER A 48 8.21 14.45 9.20
C SER A 48 8.38 14.20 10.69
N THR A 49 7.40 14.60 11.49
CA THR A 49 7.27 14.19 12.88
C THR A 49 6.63 12.79 12.91
N ALA A 50 7.20 11.87 13.68
CA ALA A 50 6.75 10.47 13.74
C ALA A 50 5.25 10.28 14.06
N THR A 51 4.61 11.31 14.64
CA THR A 51 3.24 11.26 15.14
C THR A 51 2.20 11.82 14.15
N GLU A 52 2.55 12.72 13.22
CA GLU A 52 1.53 13.58 12.61
C GLU A 52 1.04 13.15 11.22
N THR A 53 1.79 12.33 10.47
CA THR A 53 1.51 12.19 9.03
C THR A 53 0.96 10.82 8.61
N TRP A 54 1.41 9.73 9.23
CA TRP A 54 1.06 8.38 8.76
C TRP A 54 -0.27 7.88 9.32
N TRP A 55 -0.64 8.27 10.54
CA TRP A 55 -1.92 7.89 11.15
C TRP A 55 -3.13 8.54 10.44
N LEU A 56 -2.94 9.78 9.96
CA LEU A 56 -3.94 10.52 9.20
C LEU A 56 -3.91 10.22 7.70
N ALA A 57 -3.00 9.33 7.24
CA ALA A 57 -2.92 8.95 5.85
C ALA A 57 -4.24 8.31 5.41
N VAL A 58 -5.01 9.06 4.62
CA VAL A 58 -6.25 8.56 4.04
C VAL A 58 -5.91 7.39 3.14
N ARG A 59 -6.55 6.24 3.37
CA ARG A 59 -6.42 5.08 2.46
C ARG A 59 -6.66 5.55 1.04
N SER A 60 -5.66 5.33 0.18
CA SER A 60 -5.73 5.71 -1.23
C SER A 60 -7.07 5.28 -1.83
N PRO A 61 -7.77 6.13 -2.58
CA PRO A 61 -9.01 5.76 -3.30
C PRO A 61 -8.82 4.55 -4.23
N LEU A 62 -7.57 4.24 -4.59
CA LEU A 62 -7.20 3.09 -5.41
C LEU A 62 -7.15 1.77 -4.63
N HIS A 63 -7.12 1.82 -3.30
CA HIS A 63 -7.13 0.62 -2.49
C HIS A 63 -8.53 -0.02 -2.52
N LYS A 64 -8.64 -1.15 -3.21
CA LYS A 64 -9.83 -2.00 -3.22
C LYS A 64 -9.59 -3.21 -2.33
N PRO A 65 -10.33 -3.37 -1.22
CA PRO A 65 -10.23 -4.57 -0.39
C PRO A 65 -10.50 -5.83 -1.22
N VAL A 66 -9.61 -6.81 -1.09
CA VAL A 66 -9.74 -8.09 -1.79
C VAL A 66 -10.91 -8.87 -1.20
N LYS A 67 -11.95 -9.10 -2.00
CA LYS A 67 -13.10 -9.93 -1.60
C LYS A 67 -12.71 -11.40 -1.73
N LYS A 68 -13.00 -12.19 -0.70
CA LYS A 68 -12.86 -13.65 -0.74
C LYS A 68 -14.25 -14.27 -0.92
N GLN A 69 -14.38 -15.18 -1.87
CA GLN A 69 -15.62 -15.94 -2.03
C GLN A 69 -15.69 -16.99 -0.92
N LEU A 70 -16.79 -16.98 -0.18
CA LEU A 70 -17.09 -17.94 0.88
C LEU A 70 -18.55 -18.38 0.74
N THR A 71 -18.83 -19.63 1.14
CA THR A 71 -20.19 -20.14 1.23
C THR A 71 -20.64 -20.07 2.68
N ALA A 72 -21.59 -19.18 2.97
CA ALA A 72 -22.21 -19.03 4.29
C ALA A 72 -23.74 -19.13 4.18
N ARG A 73 -24.38 -19.51 5.28
CA ARG A 73 -25.85 -19.50 5.41
C ARG A 73 -26.28 -18.19 6.05
N LEU A 74 -27.32 -17.57 5.50
CA LEU A 74 -28.00 -16.41 6.07
C LEU A 74 -29.48 -16.76 6.26
N ASP A 75 -30.10 -16.17 7.27
CA ASP A 75 -31.53 -16.31 7.50
C ASP A 75 -32.34 -15.76 6.31
N ALA A 76 -33.49 -16.39 6.06
CA ALA A 76 -34.29 -16.12 4.88
C ALA A 76 -34.87 -14.70 4.86
N ASP A 77 -35.26 -14.19 6.03
CA ASP A 77 -35.77 -12.84 6.25
C ASP A 77 -34.69 -11.77 6.07
N VAL A 78 -33.48 -12.01 6.58
CA VAL A 78 -32.32 -11.13 6.39
C VAL A 78 -31.96 -11.04 4.91
N LEU A 79 -31.98 -12.18 4.20
CA LEU A 79 -31.73 -12.21 2.76
C LEU A 79 -32.84 -11.48 1.99
N ALA A 80 -34.10 -11.67 2.36
CA ALA A 80 -35.23 -10.98 1.75
C ALA A 80 -35.08 -9.46 1.93
N TRP A 81 -34.84 -8.99 3.15
CA TRP A 81 -34.62 -7.59 3.49
C TRP A 81 -33.48 -6.96 2.67
N LEU A 82 -32.34 -7.64 2.55
CA LEU A 82 -31.20 -7.18 1.74
C LEU A 82 -31.56 -7.03 0.25
N LYS A 83 -32.42 -7.90 -0.27
CA LYS A 83 -32.86 -7.92 -1.67
C LYS A 83 -33.95 -6.88 -1.98
N VAL A 84 -34.71 -6.39 -1.00
CA VAL A 84 -35.74 -5.34 -1.20
C VAL A 84 -35.17 -4.13 -1.94
N LYS A 85 -33.92 -3.75 -1.63
CA LYS A 85 -33.23 -2.60 -2.26
C LYS A 85 -32.62 -2.92 -3.65
N GLY A 86 -33.02 -4.01 -4.29
CA GLY A 86 -32.63 -4.38 -5.65
C GLY A 86 -31.19 -4.87 -5.79
N ARG A 87 -30.62 -4.68 -7.00
CA ARG A 87 -29.27 -5.14 -7.37
C ARG A 87 -28.20 -4.60 -6.40
N GLY A 88 -27.16 -5.40 -6.16
CA GLY A 88 -26.03 -5.01 -5.31
C GLY A 88 -26.16 -5.38 -3.83
N TYR A 89 -27.13 -6.23 -3.48
CA TYR A 89 -27.32 -6.69 -2.09
C TYR A 89 -26.06 -7.33 -1.48
N GLN A 90 -25.24 -8.04 -2.27
CA GLN A 90 -23.97 -8.61 -1.80
C GLN A 90 -22.95 -7.53 -1.42
N SER A 91 -22.86 -6.44 -2.20
CA SER A 91 -21.99 -5.30 -1.86
C SER A 91 -22.48 -4.58 -0.61
N ARG A 92 -23.81 -4.43 -0.44
CA ARG A 92 -24.40 -3.86 0.77
C ARG A 92 -24.16 -4.74 2.00
N MET A 93 -24.34 -6.04 1.87
CA MET A 93 -24.04 -7.02 2.91
C MET A 93 -22.60 -6.89 3.39
N ASN A 94 -21.64 -6.83 2.46
CA ASN A 94 -20.23 -6.64 2.82
C ASN A 94 -19.95 -5.27 3.47
N ALA A 95 -20.67 -4.21 3.09
CA ALA A 95 -20.56 -2.89 3.74
C ALA A 95 -21.10 -2.91 5.17
N ILE A 96 -22.25 -3.54 5.41
CA ILE A 96 -22.83 -3.71 6.75
C ILE A 96 -21.87 -4.48 7.67
N LEU A 97 -21.35 -5.61 7.20
CA LEU A 97 -20.40 -6.42 7.97
C LEU A 97 -19.11 -5.64 8.28
N ARG A 98 -18.62 -4.84 7.33
CA ARG A 98 -17.43 -3.99 7.54
C ARG A 98 -17.69 -2.93 8.60
N ASN A 99 -18.82 -2.25 8.55
CA ASN A 99 -19.15 -1.21 9.53
C ASN A 99 -19.27 -1.83 10.93
N ALA A 100 -19.98 -2.96 11.06
CA ALA A 100 -20.08 -3.67 12.34
C ALA A 100 -18.71 -4.09 12.90
N MET A 101 -17.81 -4.57 12.04
CA MET A 101 -16.44 -4.91 12.42
C MET A 101 -15.63 -3.68 12.90
N LEU A 102 -15.72 -2.56 12.20
CA LEU A 102 -15.02 -1.32 12.58
C LEU A 102 -15.57 -0.74 13.89
N ASP A 103 -16.90 -0.71 14.04
CA ASP A 103 -17.55 -0.26 15.27
C ASP A 103 -17.15 -1.10 16.49
N GLU A 104 -16.87 -2.40 16.31
CA GLU A 104 -16.35 -3.27 17.39
C GLU A 104 -14.88 -2.96 17.71
N LEU A 105 -14.06 -2.69 16.70
CA LEU A 105 -12.64 -2.38 16.87
C LEU A 105 -12.44 -1.01 17.54
N ASP A 106 -13.26 -0.01 17.21
CA ASP A 106 -13.18 1.34 17.80
C ASP A 106 -13.63 1.39 19.27
N ARG A 107 -14.34 0.35 19.76
CA ARG A 107 -14.79 0.24 21.16
C ARG A 107 -13.78 -0.43 22.08
N LYS A 108 -12.67 -0.95 21.55
CA LYS A 108 -11.59 -1.59 22.31
C LYS A 108 -10.40 -0.65 22.43
#